data_AF-A0A6M0HU69-F1
#
_entry.id   AF-A0A6M0HU69-F1
#
_cell.length_a   1.000
_cell.length_b   1.000
_cell.length_c   1.000
_cell.angle_alpha   90.00
_cell.angle_beta   90.00
_cell.angle_gamma   90.00
#
_symmetry.space_group_name_H-M   'P 1'
#
loop_
_entity.id
_entity.type
_entity.pdbx_description
1 polymer ?
#
loop_
_entity_poly.entity_id
_entity_poly.type
_entity_poly.pdbx_seq_one_letter_code
_entity_poly.pdbx_strand_id
1 'polypeptide(L)'
;MLTSIVRGFLRFGGFMPEIPVAPRPAPAKRPARSKKAVPAKQAAHAPAPPLEAAPVYKELRRKPTYGLGTACRMYAEYLIKGDFDRLDARTLADLATVMGPEITEWQRALRLTRQGPWRTNGDLSEDIARAGARRLMIERLETWEQALTALDARNREAVDIGWPVEPPLKLPAEVAAALEARRKAALERAKQRARRGASEGGSAPVPVPTEEVAPPLGPR
;
A
#
# COMPACT_ATOMS: atom_id res chain seq x y z
N MET A 1 35.10 -11.21 38.17
CA MET A 1 34.18 -10.29 38.87
C MET A 1 32.81 -10.44 38.24
N LEU A 2 31.86 -10.93 39.03
CA LEU A 2 30.47 -11.26 38.67
C LEU A 2 29.56 -10.02 38.75
N THR A 3 28.57 -9.94 37.84
CA THR A 3 27.14 -9.53 38.00
C THR A 3 26.57 -9.34 36.59
N SER A 4 25.79 -10.24 35.98
CA SER A 4 24.46 -10.77 36.32
C SER A 4 23.41 -9.67 36.51
N ILE A 5 22.66 -9.34 35.45
CA ILE A 5 21.36 -8.67 35.54
C ILE A 5 20.36 -9.49 34.72
N VAL A 6 19.42 -10.07 35.45
CA VAL A 6 18.30 -10.88 35.02
C VAL A 6 17.02 -10.07 35.25
N ARG A 7 16.00 -10.36 34.42
CA ARG A 7 14.55 -10.17 34.63
C ARG A 7 13.90 -8.81 34.30
N GLY A 8 12.86 -8.91 33.47
CA GLY A 8 11.82 -7.92 33.28
C GLY A 8 10.71 -8.39 32.35
N PHE A 9 10.17 -9.59 32.56
CA PHE A 9 9.03 -10.16 31.82
C PHE A 9 7.73 -9.58 32.40
N LEU A 10 7.13 -8.59 31.76
CA LEU A 10 5.82 -8.04 32.14
C LEU A 10 4.73 -8.65 31.25
N ARG A 11 4.01 -9.60 31.85
CA ARG A 11 2.85 -10.31 31.36
C ARG A 11 1.62 -9.43 31.61
N PHE A 12 1.14 -8.71 30.59
CA PHE A 12 -0.15 -8.01 30.67
C PHE A 12 -1.28 -9.00 30.33
N GLY A 13 -1.86 -9.59 31.36
CA GLY A 13 -3.17 -10.25 31.29
C GLY A 13 -4.26 -9.18 31.41
N GLY A 14 -4.72 -8.67 30.28
CA GLY A 14 -5.87 -7.76 30.20
C GLY A 14 -7.17 -8.55 30.11
N PHE A 15 -7.87 -8.62 31.23
CA PHE A 15 -9.24 -9.09 31.39
C PHE A 15 -10.18 -8.23 30.52
N MET A 16 -10.72 -8.80 29.42
CA MET A 16 -11.76 -8.14 28.62
C MET A 16 -13.12 -8.43 29.25
N PRO A 17 -13.88 -7.40 29.67
CA PRO A 17 -15.26 -7.61 30.11
C PRO A 17 -16.13 -7.99 28.90
N GLU A 18 -16.95 -9.03 29.07
CA GLU A 18 -18.00 -9.42 28.12
C GLU A 18 -18.95 -8.23 27.90
N ILE A 19 -19.06 -7.79 26.65
CA ILE A 19 -20.04 -6.78 26.23
C ILE A 19 -21.39 -7.48 26.10
N PRO A 20 -22.44 -7.09 26.84
CA PRO A 20 -23.77 -7.64 26.66
C PRO A 20 -24.30 -7.28 25.26
N VAL A 21 -24.50 -8.30 24.43
CA VAL A 21 -25.10 -8.19 23.10
C VAL A 21 -26.59 -7.88 23.27
N ALA A 22 -26.99 -6.64 22.95
CA ALA A 22 -28.40 -6.25 22.93
C ALA A 22 -29.17 -7.04 21.86
N PRO A 23 -30.42 -7.48 22.14
CA PRO A 23 -31.23 -8.21 21.18
C PRO A 23 -31.59 -7.33 19.97
N ARG A 24 -31.39 -7.90 18.77
CA ARG A 24 -31.70 -7.30 17.47
C ARG A 24 -33.20 -6.94 17.40
N PRO A 25 -33.60 -5.68 17.13
CA PRO A 25 -35.00 -5.34 16.94
C PRO A 25 -35.57 -6.02 15.69
N ALA A 26 -36.79 -6.57 15.82
CA ALA A 26 -37.51 -7.24 14.75
C ALA A 26 -37.80 -6.29 13.56
N PRO A 27 -37.81 -6.82 12.31
CA PRO A 27 -38.07 -6.00 11.13
C PRO A 27 -39.50 -5.46 11.15
N ALA A 28 -39.63 -4.14 11.10
CA ALA A 28 -40.90 -3.45 10.95
C ALA A 28 -41.59 -3.85 9.63
N LYS A 29 -42.85 -4.30 9.72
CA LYS A 29 -43.71 -4.62 8.58
C LYS A 29 -43.88 -3.38 7.70
N ARG A 30 -43.39 -3.45 6.46
CA ARG A 30 -43.67 -2.45 5.40
C ARG A 30 -45.18 -2.44 5.11
N PRO A 31 -45.89 -1.30 5.20
CA PRO A 31 -47.24 -1.21 4.68
C PRO A 31 -47.24 -1.25 3.16
N ALA A 32 -48.22 -1.96 2.60
CA ALA A 32 -48.44 -2.14 1.18
C ALA A 32 -48.68 -0.78 0.49
N ARG A 33 -47.86 -0.47 -0.52
CA ARG A 33 -48.01 0.72 -1.37
C ARG A 33 -49.17 0.49 -2.34
N SER A 34 -50.33 1.05 -2.00
CA SER A 34 -51.52 1.08 -2.85
C SER A 34 -51.21 1.78 -4.18
N LYS A 35 -51.39 1.06 -5.29
CA LYS A 35 -51.37 1.61 -6.65
C LYS A 35 -52.62 2.47 -6.85
N LYS A 36 -52.51 3.79 -6.70
CA LYS A 36 -53.48 4.71 -7.29
C LYS A 36 -52.99 5.11 -8.67
N ALA A 37 -53.71 4.62 -9.69
CA ALA A 37 -53.60 5.10 -11.05
C ALA A 37 -54.02 6.57 -11.11
N VAL A 38 -53.14 7.42 -11.63
CA VAL A 38 -53.45 8.80 -11.98
C VAL A 38 -53.83 8.82 -13.46
N PRO A 39 -54.97 9.41 -13.86
CA PRO A 39 -55.35 9.48 -15.27
C PRO A 39 -54.40 10.41 -16.03
N ALA A 40 -53.87 9.91 -17.13
CA ALA A 40 -53.03 10.64 -18.06
C ALA A 40 -53.86 11.74 -18.75
N LYS A 41 -53.70 12.99 -18.29
CA LYS A 41 -54.09 14.17 -19.06
C LYS A 41 -52.87 14.55 -19.91
N GLN A 42 -52.92 14.22 -21.20
CA GLN A 42 -52.00 14.71 -22.21
C GLN A 42 -52.08 16.24 -22.24
N ALA A 43 -51.18 16.90 -21.52
CA ALA A 43 -50.85 18.29 -21.75
C ALA A 43 -49.81 18.32 -22.87
N ALA A 44 -50.09 19.12 -23.91
CA ALA A 44 -49.22 19.34 -25.04
C ALA A 44 -47.78 19.61 -24.60
N HIS A 45 -46.87 18.79 -25.11
CA HIS A 45 -45.43 18.91 -24.89
C HIS A 45 -44.94 20.16 -25.63
N ALA A 46 -44.91 21.29 -24.92
CA ALA A 46 -44.05 22.40 -25.32
C ALA A 46 -42.60 21.86 -25.36
N PRO A 47 -41.82 22.13 -26.42
CA PRO A 47 -40.43 21.71 -26.46
C PRO A 47 -39.73 22.31 -25.25
N ALA A 48 -39.13 21.45 -24.42
CA ALA A 48 -38.25 21.90 -23.37
C ALA A 48 -37.21 22.86 -23.99
N PRO A 49 -36.90 24.00 -23.36
CA PRO A 49 -35.77 24.80 -23.80
C PRO A 49 -34.56 23.87 -23.87
N PRO A 50 -33.69 23.98 -24.90
CA PRO A 50 -32.47 23.20 -24.93
C PRO A 50 -31.80 23.38 -23.58
N LEU A 51 -31.44 22.26 -22.94
CA LEU A 51 -30.55 22.26 -21.78
C LEU A 51 -29.28 22.99 -22.25
N GLU A 52 -29.23 24.30 -22.03
CA GLU A 52 -28.00 25.06 -22.08
C GLU A 52 -27.06 24.28 -21.18
N ALA A 53 -26.07 23.66 -21.81
CA ALA A 53 -25.04 22.92 -21.12
C ALA A 53 -24.55 23.85 -20.01
N ALA A 54 -24.84 23.49 -18.76
CA ALA A 54 -24.31 24.19 -17.60
C ALA A 54 -22.85 24.45 -17.92
N PRO A 55 -22.37 25.70 -17.83
CA PRO A 55 -21.01 26.01 -18.23
C PRO A 55 -20.14 24.99 -17.50
N VAL A 56 -19.46 24.14 -18.28
CA VAL A 56 -18.42 23.28 -17.76
C VAL A 56 -17.45 24.27 -17.18
N TYR A 57 -17.59 24.52 -15.88
CA TYR A 57 -16.64 25.31 -15.13
C TYR A 57 -15.35 24.53 -15.31
N LYS A 58 -14.56 24.98 -16.29
CA LYS A 58 -13.11 24.90 -16.24
C LYS A 58 -12.79 25.60 -14.93
N GLU A 59 -12.92 24.86 -13.82
CA GLU A 59 -12.22 25.17 -12.60
C GLU A 59 -10.80 25.35 -13.07
N LEU A 60 -10.41 26.61 -13.16
CA LEU A 60 -9.05 27.02 -13.43
C LEU A 60 -8.28 26.33 -12.32
N ARG A 61 -7.76 25.12 -12.60
CA ARG A 61 -6.98 24.33 -11.66
C ARG A 61 -5.79 25.21 -11.37
N ARG A 62 -5.90 26.00 -10.30
CA ARG A 62 -4.83 26.87 -9.84
C ARG A 62 -3.67 25.91 -9.61
N LYS A 63 -2.60 26.10 -10.38
CA LYS A 63 -1.39 25.33 -10.17
C LYS A 63 -1.01 25.51 -8.70
N PRO A 64 -0.77 24.41 -7.96
CA PRO A 64 -0.30 24.52 -6.59
C PRO A 64 0.90 25.46 -6.54
N THR A 65 0.90 26.37 -5.56
CA THR A 65 1.94 27.42 -5.45
C THR A 65 3.23 26.91 -4.81
N TYR A 66 3.33 25.61 -4.53
CA TYR A 66 4.43 24.99 -3.81
C TYR A 66 5.12 23.92 -4.66
N GLY A 67 6.44 23.81 -4.49
CA GLY A 67 7.27 22.82 -5.19
C GLY A 67 7.23 21.43 -4.53
N LEU A 68 7.91 20.48 -5.18
CA LEU A 68 7.98 19.08 -4.76
C LEU A 68 8.42 18.91 -3.30
N GLY A 69 9.41 19.70 -2.86
CA GLY A 69 9.91 19.72 -1.49
C GLY A 69 8.85 19.92 -0.43
N THR A 70 8.10 21.01 -0.60
CA THR A 70 7.02 21.36 0.30
C THR A 70 5.90 20.33 0.24
N ALA A 71 5.54 19.84 -0.94
CA ALA A 71 4.50 18.81 -1.09
C ALA A 71 4.85 17.53 -0.31
N CYS A 72 6.07 16.99 -0.49
CA CYS A 72 6.49 15.78 0.22
C CYS A 72 6.61 16.00 1.74
N ARG A 73 7.01 17.20 2.19
CA ARG A 73 7.05 17.54 3.61
C ARG A 73 5.64 17.58 4.20
N MET A 74 4.70 18.29 3.57
CA MET A 74 3.30 18.34 4.01
C MET A 74 2.68 16.94 4.08
N TYR A 75 2.87 16.14 3.03
CA TYR A 75 2.42 14.75 3.00
C TYR A 75 2.96 13.96 4.19
N ALA A 76 4.26 14.05 4.45
CA ALA A 76 4.91 13.36 5.56
C ALA A 76 4.39 13.83 6.93
N GLU A 77 4.12 15.13 7.09
CA GLU A 77 3.56 15.69 8.31
C GLU A 77 2.14 15.18 8.59
N TYR A 78 1.27 15.16 7.58
CA TYR A 78 -0.09 14.63 7.73
C TYR A 78 -0.09 13.15 8.10
N LEU A 79 0.81 12.36 7.53
CA LEU A 79 0.95 10.95 7.92
C LEU A 79 1.43 10.79 9.36
N ILE A 80 2.44 11.55 9.78
CA ILE A 80 3.00 11.44 11.13
C ILE A 80 2.00 11.91 12.18
N LYS A 81 1.22 12.95 11.89
CA LYS A 81 0.15 13.45 12.76
C LYS A 81 -1.07 12.51 12.83
N GLY A 82 -1.17 11.54 11.91
CA GLY A 82 -2.33 10.64 11.81
C GLY A 82 -3.58 11.31 11.19
N ASP A 83 -3.42 12.48 10.58
CA ASP A 83 -4.52 13.24 9.98
C ASP A 83 -4.66 13.01 8.46
N PHE A 84 -3.82 12.14 7.88
CA PHE A 84 -3.83 11.89 6.45
C PHE A 84 -5.20 11.40 5.93
N ASP A 85 -5.87 10.51 6.66
CA ASP A 85 -7.18 9.99 6.27
C ASP A 85 -8.33 11.01 6.45
N ARG A 86 -8.03 12.17 7.08
CA ARG A 86 -8.96 13.30 7.26
C ARG A 86 -8.73 14.42 6.24
N LEU A 87 -7.73 14.30 5.37
CA LEU A 87 -7.46 15.29 4.35
C LEU A 87 -8.63 15.39 3.37
N ASP A 88 -8.97 16.62 3.00
CA ASP A 88 -9.95 16.85 1.95
C ASP A 88 -9.41 16.38 0.59
N ALA A 89 -10.33 15.96 -0.28
CA ALA A 89 -9.99 15.42 -1.58
C ALA A 89 -9.19 16.39 -2.46
N ARG A 90 -9.40 17.70 -2.29
CA ARG A 90 -8.70 18.74 -3.05
C ARG A 90 -7.25 18.86 -2.60
N THR A 91 -6.97 18.92 -1.30
CA THR A 91 -5.59 18.93 -0.80
C THR A 91 -4.83 17.67 -1.22
N LEU A 92 -5.48 16.49 -1.17
CA LEU A 92 -4.88 15.25 -1.67
C LEU A 92 -4.57 15.31 -3.17
N ALA A 93 -5.49 15.85 -3.97
CA ALA A 93 -5.29 16.01 -5.41
C ALA A 93 -4.15 17.01 -5.74
N ASP A 94 -4.05 18.11 -4.99
CA ASP A 94 -3.00 19.12 -5.16
C ASP A 94 -1.63 18.53 -4.78
N LEU A 95 -1.52 17.81 -3.66
CA LEU A 95 -0.30 17.09 -3.27
C LEU A 95 0.11 16.06 -4.34
N ALA A 96 -0.85 15.24 -4.81
CA ALA A 96 -0.58 14.24 -5.84
C ALA A 96 -0.15 14.88 -7.18
N THR A 97 -0.71 16.04 -7.52
CA THR A 97 -0.36 16.80 -8.73
C THR A 97 1.09 17.29 -8.67
N VAL A 98 1.52 17.85 -7.53
CA VAL A 98 2.91 18.34 -7.38
C VAL A 98 3.91 17.19 -7.29
N MET A 99 3.60 16.15 -6.51
CA MET A 99 4.46 14.98 -6.39
C MET A 99 4.58 14.21 -7.71
N GLY A 100 3.52 14.22 -8.52
CA GLY A 100 3.41 13.39 -9.71
C GLY A 100 3.03 11.94 -9.37
N PRO A 101 2.63 11.16 -10.37
CA PRO A 101 2.08 9.83 -10.16
C PRO A 101 3.08 8.87 -9.52
N GLU A 102 4.33 8.84 -10.00
CA GLU A 102 5.35 7.90 -9.53
C GLU A 102 5.64 8.07 -8.03
N ILE A 103 5.89 9.32 -7.59
CA ILE A 103 6.19 9.60 -6.18
C ILE A 103 4.95 9.38 -5.31
N THR A 104 3.75 9.70 -5.80
CA THR A 104 2.51 9.46 -5.06
C THR A 104 2.30 7.97 -4.80
N GLU A 105 2.51 7.12 -5.80
CA GLU A 105 2.38 5.66 -5.67
C GLU A 105 3.49 5.08 -4.79
N TRP A 106 4.70 5.62 -4.87
CA TRP A 106 5.78 5.23 -3.97
C TRP A 106 5.48 5.55 -2.50
N GLN A 107 4.97 6.74 -2.22
CA GLN A 107 4.52 7.10 -0.87
C GLN A 107 3.40 6.18 -0.38
N ARG A 108 2.46 5.82 -1.27
CA ARG A 108 1.42 4.83 -0.95
C ARG A 108 2.02 3.46 -0.63
N ALA A 109 3.03 3.00 -1.37
CA ALA A 109 3.72 1.75 -1.10
C ALA A 109 4.41 1.76 0.28
N LEU A 110 5.09 2.85 0.63
CA LEU A 110 5.68 3.05 1.96
C LEU A 110 4.61 3.00 3.06
N ARG A 111 3.47 3.65 2.86
CA ARG A 111 2.36 3.63 3.81
C ARG A 111 1.76 2.24 4.01
N LEU A 112 1.54 1.50 2.92
CA LEU A 112 1.03 0.12 2.97
C LEU A 112 1.95 -0.80 3.78
N THR A 113 3.26 -0.58 3.69
CA THR A 113 4.29 -1.33 4.40
C THR A 113 4.66 -0.75 5.77
N ARG A 114 3.95 0.29 6.23
CA ARG A 114 4.22 1.02 7.49
C ARG A 114 5.64 1.59 7.59
N GLN A 115 6.28 1.82 6.45
CA GLN A 115 7.55 2.53 6.40
C GLN A 115 7.35 4.04 6.51
N GLY A 116 8.39 4.75 6.95
CA GLY A 116 8.37 6.21 7.02
C GLY A 116 8.20 6.84 5.64
N PRO A 117 7.48 7.97 5.54
CA PRO A 117 7.27 8.64 4.25
C PRO A 117 8.59 9.16 3.69
N TRP A 118 8.74 9.06 2.36
CA TRP A 118 9.89 9.62 1.68
C TRP A 118 9.88 11.15 1.76
N ARG A 119 11.06 11.75 1.91
CA ARG A 119 11.23 13.20 1.95
C ARG A 119 12.34 13.57 0.99
N THR A 120 12.11 14.59 0.19
CA THR A 120 13.22 15.20 -0.55
C THR A 120 14.01 16.12 0.37
N ASN A 121 15.30 16.24 0.09
CA ASN A 121 16.10 17.33 0.64
C ASN A 121 15.64 18.63 -0.02
N GLY A 122 15.34 19.66 0.78
CA GLY A 122 14.79 20.93 0.31
C GLY A 122 15.76 21.74 -0.55
N ASP A 123 17.06 21.43 -0.48
CA ASP A 123 18.11 22.15 -1.20
C ASP A 123 18.35 21.60 -2.61
N LEU A 124 17.74 20.46 -2.97
CA LEU A 124 17.90 19.84 -4.29
C LEU A 124 16.91 20.42 -5.30
N SER A 125 17.35 20.53 -6.57
CA SER A 125 16.43 20.81 -7.67
C SER A 125 15.40 19.69 -7.82
N GLU A 126 14.22 20.02 -8.34
CA GLU A 126 13.14 19.04 -8.48
C GLU A 126 13.55 17.85 -9.36
N ASP A 127 14.32 18.07 -10.42
CA ASP A 127 14.78 17.01 -11.31
C ASP A 127 15.71 16.02 -10.60
N ILE A 128 16.65 16.53 -9.78
CA ILE A 128 17.55 15.69 -8.98
C ILE A 128 16.75 14.94 -7.92
N ALA A 129 15.80 15.59 -7.26
CA ALA A 129 14.93 14.96 -6.26
C ALA A 129 14.11 13.82 -6.87
N ARG A 130 13.52 14.03 -8.06
CA ARG A 130 12.75 13.00 -8.79
C ARG A 130 13.65 11.85 -9.24
N ALA A 131 14.84 12.13 -9.75
CA ALA A 131 15.81 11.10 -10.11
C ALA A 131 16.24 10.27 -8.89
N GLY A 132 16.48 10.92 -7.74
CA GLY A 132 16.77 10.25 -6.48
C GLY A 132 15.61 9.36 -6.00
N ALA A 133 14.37 9.85 -6.11
CA ALA A 133 13.18 9.06 -5.78
C ALA A 133 13.08 7.80 -6.67
N ARG A 134 13.22 7.95 -7.99
CA ARG A 134 13.20 6.82 -8.94
C ARG A 134 14.26 5.78 -8.62
N ARG A 135 15.49 6.23 -8.35
CA ARG A 135 16.58 5.33 -7.95
C ARG A 135 16.22 4.53 -6.69
N LEU A 136 15.67 5.17 -5.66
CA LEU A 136 15.23 4.48 -4.44
C LEU A 136 14.10 3.48 -4.70
N MET A 137 13.17 3.80 -5.61
CA MET A 137 12.09 2.88 -5.97
C MET A 137 12.62 1.58 -6.60
N ILE A 138 13.69 1.66 -7.40
CA ILE A 138 14.35 0.50 -8.02
C ILE A 138 15.24 -0.22 -7.01
N GLU A 139 15.96 0.50 -6.16
CA GLU A 139 16.82 -0.13 -5.14
C GLU A 139 16.01 -0.90 -4.08
N ARG A 140 14.76 -0.48 -3.84
CA ARG A 140 13.88 -1.05 -2.81
C ARG A 140 12.71 -1.86 -3.39
N LEU A 141 13.00 -2.79 -4.30
CA LEU A 141 11.99 -3.66 -4.91
C LEU A 141 11.18 -4.46 -3.88
N GLU A 142 11.80 -4.86 -2.77
CA GLU A 142 11.12 -5.57 -1.68
C GLU A 142 9.98 -4.76 -1.06
N THR A 143 10.11 -3.43 -1.03
CA THR A 143 9.04 -2.56 -0.53
C THR A 143 7.81 -2.63 -1.44
N TRP A 144 8.02 -2.66 -2.76
CA TRP A 144 6.92 -2.83 -3.72
C TRP A 144 6.26 -4.19 -3.60
N GLU A 145 7.03 -5.28 -3.45
CA GLU A 145 6.47 -6.63 -3.27
C GLU A 145 5.65 -6.75 -1.99
N GLN A 146 6.14 -6.19 -0.89
CA GLN A 146 5.42 -6.15 0.38
C GLN A 146 4.17 -5.29 0.28
N ALA A 147 4.24 -4.13 -0.39
CA ALA A 147 3.11 -3.24 -0.58
C ALA A 147 1.99 -3.91 -1.40
N LEU A 148 2.34 -4.59 -2.50
CA LEU A 148 1.37 -5.35 -3.30
C LEU A 148 0.72 -6.45 -2.47
N THR A 149 1.51 -7.20 -1.70
CA THR A 149 0.98 -8.26 -0.81
C THR A 149 0.03 -7.69 0.25
N ALA A 150 0.41 -6.56 0.87
CA ALA A 150 -0.42 -5.89 1.87
C ALA A 150 -1.71 -5.34 1.27
N LEU A 151 -1.66 -4.79 0.05
CA LEU A 151 -2.82 -4.31 -0.68
C LEU A 151 -3.79 -5.46 -1.02
N ASP A 152 -3.27 -6.59 -1.51
CA ASP A 152 -4.08 -7.77 -1.82
C ASP A 152 -4.77 -8.30 -0.57
N ALA A 153 -4.07 -8.34 0.58
CA ALA A 153 -4.65 -8.77 1.85
C ALA A 153 -5.80 -7.85 2.29
N ARG A 154 -5.59 -6.53 2.25
CA ARG A 154 -6.63 -5.53 2.58
C ARG A 154 -7.82 -5.60 1.64
N ASN A 155 -7.58 -5.81 0.36
CA ASN A 155 -8.64 -5.90 -0.64
C ASN A 155 -9.48 -7.16 -0.47
N ARG A 156 -8.89 -8.29 -0.07
CA ARG A 156 -9.66 -9.49 0.30
C ARG A 156 -10.53 -9.23 1.53
N GLU A 157 -9.95 -8.65 2.57
CA GLU A 157 -10.70 -8.28 3.78
C GLU A 157 -11.84 -7.31 3.46
N ALA A 158 -11.60 -6.29 2.64
CA ALA A 158 -12.62 -5.33 2.22
C ALA A 158 -13.77 -6.01 1.48
N VAL A 159 -13.49 -6.98 0.60
CA VAL A 159 -14.52 -7.77 -0.07
C VAL A 159 -15.35 -8.56 0.94
N ASP A 160 -14.70 -9.22 1.91
CA ASP A 160 -15.36 -10.07 2.91
C ASP A 160 -16.32 -9.26 3.81
N ILE A 161 -15.98 -8.00 4.11
CA ILE A 161 -16.80 -7.10 4.97
C ILE A 161 -17.67 -6.10 4.18
N GLY A 162 -17.68 -6.16 2.85
CA GLY A 162 -18.49 -5.30 1.98
C GLY A 162 -18.03 -3.84 1.92
N TRP A 163 -16.74 -3.57 2.17
CA TRP A 163 -16.13 -2.26 2.02
C TRP A 163 -15.60 -2.00 0.60
N PRO A 164 -15.41 -0.72 0.22
CA PRO A 164 -14.80 -0.38 -1.07
C PRO A 164 -13.39 -0.95 -1.19
N VAL A 165 -13.12 -1.59 -2.33
CA VAL A 165 -11.79 -2.12 -2.67
C VAL A 165 -10.85 -0.97 -3.01
N GLU A 166 -9.64 -0.99 -2.46
CA GLU A 166 -8.63 0.02 -2.79
C GLU A 166 -8.11 -0.16 -4.23
N PRO A 167 -7.83 0.95 -4.95
CA PRO A 167 -7.32 0.86 -6.32
C PRO A 167 -5.97 0.14 -6.38
N PRO A 168 -5.64 -0.52 -7.50
CA PRO A 168 -4.34 -1.18 -7.66
C PRO A 168 -3.20 -0.17 -7.55
N LEU A 169 -2.06 -0.62 -7.01
CA LEU A 169 -0.84 0.18 -6.96
C LEU A 169 -0.31 0.34 -8.39
N LYS A 170 0.00 1.57 -8.82
CA LYS A 170 0.55 1.81 -10.16
C LYS A 170 2.07 1.82 -10.08
N LEU A 171 2.70 0.78 -10.64
CA LEU A 171 4.15 0.66 -10.65
C LEU A 171 4.75 1.50 -11.78
N PRO A 172 5.86 2.22 -11.53
CA PRO A 172 6.70 2.73 -12.61
C PRO A 172 7.18 1.58 -13.51
N ALA A 173 7.29 1.83 -14.82
CA ALA A 173 7.64 0.79 -15.79
C ALA A 173 8.96 0.08 -15.46
N GLU A 174 9.96 0.82 -15.01
CA GLU A 174 11.27 0.29 -14.61
C GLU A 174 11.18 -0.65 -13.40
N VAL A 175 10.37 -0.30 -12.40
CA VAL A 175 10.11 -1.14 -11.22
C VAL A 175 9.36 -2.41 -11.62
N ALA A 176 8.34 -2.29 -12.47
CA ALA A 176 7.60 -3.44 -12.97
C ALA A 176 8.51 -4.43 -13.72
N ALA A 177 9.35 -3.92 -14.63
CA ALA A 177 10.32 -4.72 -15.36
C ALA A 177 11.33 -5.40 -14.43
N ALA A 178 11.83 -4.69 -13.43
CA ALA A 178 12.78 -5.24 -12.46
C ALA A 178 12.17 -6.35 -11.60
N LEU A 179 10.91 -6.19 -11.16
CA LEU A 179 10.17 -7.23 -10.44
C LEU A 179 9.93 -8.47 -11.30
N GLU A 180 9.53 -8.28 -12.56
CA GLU A 180 9.35 -9.39 -13.50
C GLU A 180 10.67 -10.15 -13.74
N ALA A 181 11.78 -9.44 -13.93
CA ALA A 181 13.10 -10.05 -14.09
C ALA A 181 13.49 -10.86 -12.84
N ARG A 182 13.24 -10.33 -11.64
CA ARG A 182 13.48 -11.02 -10.37
C ARG A 182 12.65 -12.31 -10.26
N ARG A 183 11.37 -12.25 -10.60
CA ARG A 183 10.45 -13.40 -10.60
C ARG A 183 10.90 -14.47 -11.59
N LYS A 184 11.24 -14.09 -12.83
CA LYS A 184 11.78 -15.01 -13.86
C LYS A 184 13.06 -15.69 -13.36
N ALA A 185 14.00 -14.93 -12.79
CA ALA A 185 15.23 -15.49 -12.24
C ALA A 185 14.98 -16.46 -11.07
N ALA A 186 14.02 -16.15 -10.19
CA ALA A 186 13.63 -17.04 -9.10
C ALA A 186 13.03 -18.36 -9.62
N LEU A 187 12.15 -18.30 -10.63
CA LEU A 187 11.56 -19.47 -11.27
C LEU A 187 12.61 -20.35 -11.94
N GLU A 188 13.56 -19.77 -12.68
CA GLU A 188 14.63 -20.54 -13.31
C GLU A 188 15.53 -21.24 -12.26
N ARG A 189 15.87 -20.57 -11.16
CA ARG A 189 16.58 -21.22 -10.04
C ARG A 189 15.77 -22.36 -9.42
N ALA A 190 14.45 -22.19 -9.26
CA ALA A 190 13.57 -23.23 -8.73
C ALA A 190 13.50 -24.45 -9.67
N LYS A 191 13.37 -24.22 -10.98
CA LYS A 191 13.38 -25.28 -12.01
C LYS A 191 14.71 -26.05 -12.00
N GLN A 192 15.85 -25.35 -11.90
CA GLN A 192 17.16 -26.00 -11.82
C GLN A 192 17.29 -26.89 -10.59
N ARG A 193 16.80 -26.44 -9.42
CA ARG A 193 16.78 -27.26 -8.20
C ARG A 193 15.87 -28.48 -8.35
N ALA A 194 14.68 -28.31 -8.91
CA ALA A 194 13.75 -29.41 -9.14
C ALA A 194 14.32 -30.47 -10.10
N ARG A 195 15.04 -30.06 -11.16
CA ARG A 195 15.73 -30.97 -12.08
C ARG A 195 16.88 -31.74 -11.41
N ARG A 196 17.63 -31.10 -10.51
CA ARG A 196 18.71 -31.78 -9.75
C ARG A 196 18.15 -32.77 -8.73
N GLY A 197 17.10 -32.40 -7.98
CA GLY A 197 16.44 -33.30 -7.03
C GLY A 197 15.68 -34.46 -7.67
N ALA A 198 15.25 -34.34 -8.93
CA ALA A 198 14.63 -35.44 -9.69
C ALA A 198 15.64 -36.44 -10.25
N SER A 199 16.95 -36.11 -10.26
CA SER A 199 18.01 -36.99 -10.75
C SER A 199 18.75 -37.75 -9.62
N GLU A 200 18.43 -37.47 -8.35
CA GLU A 200 19.11 -38.04 -7.17
C GLU A 200 18.21 -39.06 -6.46
N GLY A 201 17.89 -40.14 -7.17
CA GLY A 201 17.60 -41.44 -6.57
C GLY A 201 18.89 -42.23 -6.28
N GLY A 202 19.94 -41.57 -5.78
CA GLY A 202 21.27 -42.18 -5.67
C GLY A 202 22.13 -41.55 -4.59
N SER A 203 22.22 -42.26 -3.45
CA SER A 203 23.31 -42.24 -2.46
C SER A 203 23.84 -40.86 -2.04
N ALA A 204 23.31 -40.34 -0.93
CA ALA A 204 24.01 -39.29 -0.19
C ALA A 204 25.38 -39.80 0.28
N PRO A 205 26.51 -39.12 -0.01
CA PRO A 205 27.76 -39.43 0.66
C PRO A 205 27.61 -39.02 2.13
N VAL A 206 27.80 -40.00 3.02
CA VAL A 206 27.91 -39.79 4.46
C VAL A 206 29.01 -38.75 4.71
N PRO A 207 28.73 -37.64 5.41
CA PRO A 207 29.79 -36.70 5.78
C PRO A 207 30.74 -37.42 6.75
N VAL A 208 31.97 -37.69 6.30
CA VAL A 208 33.07 -38.11 7.16
C VAL A 208 33.43 -36.90 8.05
N PRO A 209 33.41 -37.02 9.38
CA PRO A 209 33.86 -35.94 10.27
C PRO A 209 35.31 -35.58 9.95
N THR A 210 35.54 -34.34 9.56
CA THR A 210 36.88 -33.81 9.33
C THR A 210 37.53 -33.61 10.69
N GLU A 211 38.59 -34.38 10.95
CA GLU A 211 39.44 -34.27 12.13
C GLU A 211 39.98 -32.83 12.26
N GLU A 212 39.73 -32.19 13.40
CA GLU A 212 40.21 -30.86 13.73
C GLU A 212 41.75 -30.82 13.75
N VAL A 213 42.35 -30.27 12.69
CA VAL A 213 43.75 -29.87 12.72
C VAL A 213 43.84 -28.51 13.41
N ALA A 214 44.18 -28.53 14.70
CA ALA A 214 44.52 -27.33 15.45
C ALA A 214 45.77 -26.64 14.84
N PRO A 215 45.81 -25.30 14.73
CA PRO A 215 47.01 -24.60 14.28
C PRO A 215 48.11 -24.65 15.36
N PRO A 216 49.39 -24.85 14.99
CA PRO A 216 50.49 -24.86 15.94
C PRO A 216 50.70 -23.47 16.55
N LEU A 217 50.71 -23.41 17.89
CA LEU A 217 51.15 -22.26 18.66
C LEU A 217 52.65 -22.03 18.40
N GLY A 218 52.98 -20.95 17.69
CA GLY A 218 54.36 -20.50 17.53
C GLY A 218 54.98 -20.04 18.87
N PRO A 219 56.30 -20.19 19.04
CA PRO A 219 56.99 -19.90 20.30
C PRO A 219 57.14 -18.39 20.56
N ARG A 220 57.22 -18.07 21.86
CA ARG A 220 57.40 -16.72 22.44
C ARG A 220 58.73 -16.07 22.07
#